data_AF-A0A937I5H2-F1
#
_entry.id   AF-A0A937I5H2-F1
#
_cell.length_a   1.000
_cell.length_b   1.000
_cell.length_c   1.000
_cell.angle_alpha   90.00
_cell.angle_beta   90.00
_cell.angle_gamma   90.00
#
_symmetry.space_group_name_H-M   'P 1'
#
loop_
_entity.id
_entity.type
_entity.pdbx_description
1 polymer ?
#
loop_
_entity_poly.entity_id
_entity_poly.type
_entity_poly.pdbx_seq_one_letter_code
_entity_poly.pdbx_strand_id
1 'polypeptide(L)'
;MKNRRINRLSMSALVVLMSSLFGVAQAQDILVDSSILDQAMDVLGEKYSESAEVQVEITRLANEASSTFEEFKRANDNLESLLVLNAGYRRQIAAQEEQIATLDESIASVEEVTREIPLLMEKMLAALEQFISLDYPFRMDERMARLQFARDAIDNPDVSIAEKFRQVLVMYQTEAAFGRTNETYPDTIEIG
;
A
#
# COMPACT_ATOMS: atom_id res chain seq x y z
N MET A 1 -47.20 -35.90 39.46
CA MET A 1 -46.42 -35.36 38.32
C MET A 1 -47.25 -35.63 37.05
N LYS A 2 -48.00 -34.63 36.52
CA LYS A 2 -47.61 -33.65 35.48
C LYS A 2 -47.43 -34.37 34.12
N ASN A 3 -48.20 -34.18 33.04
CA ASN A 3 -49.23 -33.22 32.65
C ASN A 3 -50.08 -33.80 31.50
N ARG A 4 -51.37 -33.42 31.48
CA ARG A 4 -52.33 -33.55 30.37
C ARG A 4 -52.02 -32.52 29.26
N ARG A 5 -52.41 -32.84 28.00
CA ARG A 5 -52.98 -31.95 26.96
C ARG A 5 -52.33 -32.09 25.56
N ILE A 6 -52.54 -33.21 24.86
CA ILE A 6 -52.49 -33.28 23.39
C ILE A 6 -53.46 -34.42 22.99
N ASN A 7 -54.45 -34.15 22.13
CA ASN A 7 -55.32 -35.13 21.37
C ASN A 7 -56.82 -34.75 21.22
N ARG A 8 -57.28 -33.55 21.61
CA ARG A 8 -58.68 -33.13 21.36
C ARG A 8 -58.89 -32.08 20.26
N LEU A 9 -57.82 -31.48 19.74
CA LEU A 9 -57.87 -30.42 18.71
C LEU A 9 -57.73 -30.93 17.26
N SER A 10 -57.14 -32.10 17.02
CA SER A 10 -57.00 -32.65 15.66
C SER A 10 -58.26 -33.38 15.15
N MET A 11 -59.10 -33.88 16.05
CA MET A 11 -60.28 -34.67 15.70
C MET A 11 -61.55 -33.82 15.49
N SER A 12 -61.58 -32.60 16.03
CA SER A 12 -62.66 -31.63 15.84
C SER A 12 -62.53 -30.86 14.52
N ALA A 13 -61.31 -30.67 14.01
CA ALA A 13 -61.06 -30.06 12.70
C ALA A 13 -61.50 -30.96 11.52
N LEU A 14 -61.46 -32.28 11.69
CA LEU A 14 -61.86 -33.24 10.64
C LEU A 14 -63.39 -33.39 10.51
N VAL A 15 -64.13 -33.20 11.60
CA VAL A 15 -65.61 -33.35 11.63
C VAL A 15 -66.31 -32.15 10.99
N VAL A 16 -65.74 -30.94 11.10
CA VAL A 16 -66.27 -29.73 10.45
C VAL A 16 -66.06 -29.78 8.92
N LEU A 17 -65.04 -30.49 8.45
CA LEU A 17 -64.72 -30.64 7.02
C LEU A 17 -65.58 -31.71 6.31
N MET A 18 -66.21 -32.62 7.05
CA MET A 18 -67.09 -33.67 6.48
C MET A 18 -68.58 -33.34 6.57
N SER A 19 -69.00 -32.37 7.39
CA SER A 19 -70.40 -31.94 7.49
C SER A 19 -70.87 -31.03 6.34
N SER A 20 -69.98 -30.64 5.41
CA SER A 20 -70.34 -29.86 4.22
C SER A 20 -70.63 -30.73 2.97
N LEU A 21 -70.60 -32.06 3.09
CA LEU A 21 -70.73 -32.98 1.94
C LEU A 21 -71.99 -33.87 1.93
N PHE A 22 -72.91 -33.74 2.90
CA PHE A 22 -74.18 -34.46 2.88
C PHE A 22 -75.35 -33.56 3.32
N GLY A 23 -75.87 -32.78 2.37
CA GLY A 23 -77.14 -32.08 2.44
C GLY A 23 -77.95 -32.42 1.20
N VAL A 24 -79.06 -33.15 1.41
CA VAL A 24 -79.93 -33.75 0.40
C VAL A 24 -80.54 -32.72 -0.55
N ALA A 25 -80.57 -33.11 -1.82
CA ALA A 25 -81.43 -32.61 -2.89
C ALA A 25 -82.79 -32.08 -2.42
N GLN A 26 -82.95 -30.76 -2.48
CA GLN A 26 -84.21 -30.11 -2.78
C GLN A 26 -83.94 -29.26 -4.02
N ALA A 27 -84.32 -29.78 -5.19
CA ALA A 27 -84.47 -28.98 -6.39
C ALA A 27 -85.68 -28.07 -6.18
N GLN A 28 -85.49 -26.99 -5.42
CA GLN A 28 -86.23 -25.77 -5.68
C GLN A 28 -85.44 -25.09 -6.79
N ASP A 29 -86.05 -24.96 -7.96
CA ASP A 29 -85.65 -23.97 -8.96
C ASP A 29 -85.81 -22.59 -8.29
N ILE A 30 -84.82 -22.21 -7.48
CA ILE A 30 -84.46 -20.83 -7.32
C ILE A 30 -84.06 -20.46 -8.74
N LEU A 31 -84.95 -19.77 -9.44
CA LEU A 31 -84.58 -18.92 -10.56
C LEU A 31 -83.59 -17.91 -9.99
N VAL A 32 -82.34 -18.34 -9.78
CA VAL A 32 -81.21 -17.45 -9.61
C VAL A 32 -81.18 -16.74 -10.94
N ASP A 33 -81.54 -15.46 -10.89
CA ASP A 33 -81.45 -14.58 -12.03
C ASP A 33 -79.99 -14.63 -12.49
N SER A 34 -79.72 -15.44 -13.51
CA SER A 34 -78.37 -15.68 -14.01
C SER A 34 -77.76 -14.36 -14.47
N SER A 35 -78.59 -13.35 -14.77
CA SER A 35 -78.14 -12.00 -15.10
C SER A 35 -77.46 -11.28 -13.94
N ILE A 36 -77.89 -11.48 -12.68
CA ILE A 36 -77.25 -10.86 -11.50
C ILE A 36 -75.93 -11.57 -11.19
N LEU A 37 -75.89 -12.89 -11.34
CA LEU A 37 -74.65 -13.65 -11.18
C LEU A 37 -73.66 -13.34 -12.30
N ASP A 38 -74.10 -13.26 -13.55
CA ASP A 38 -73.27 -12.85 -14.70
C ASP A 38 -72.77 -11.41 -14.53
N GLN A 39 -73.63 -10.48 -14.11
CA GLN A 39 -73.21 -9.10 -13.86
C GLN A 39 -72.21 -8.99 -12.71
N ALA A 40 -72.37 -9.78 -11.64
CA ALA A 40 -71.37 -9.85 -10.57
C ALA A 40 -70.05 -10.48 -11.05
N MET A 41 -70.11 -11.48 -11.91
CA MET A 41 -68.94 -12.12 -12.52
C MET A 41 -68.20 -11.19 -13.50
N ASP A 42 -68.91 -10.38 -14.27
CA ASP A 42 -68.34 -9.35 -15.14
C ASP A 42 -67.64 -8.25 -14.33
N VAL A 43 -68.30 -7.73 -13.30
CA VAL A 43 -67.71 -6.72 -12.40
C VAL A 43 -66.48 -7.28 -11.67
N LEU A 44 -66.51 -8.55 -11.27
CA LEU A 44 -65.35 -9.22 -10.70
C LEU A 44 -64.23 -9.36 -11.74
N GLY A 45 -64.53 -9.79 -12.97
CA GLY A 45 -63.56 -9.90 -14.05
C GLY A 45 -62.85 -8.58 -14.36
N GLU A 46 -63.61 -7.49 -14.44
CA GLU A 46 -63.08 -6.13 -14.64
C GLU A 46 -62.24 -5.65 -13.45
N LYS A 47 -62.68 -5.93 -12.21
CA LYS A 47 -61.89 -5.61 -11.02
C LYS A 47 -60.59 -6.43 -10.93
N TYR A 48 -60.60 -7.68 -11.37
CA TYR A 48 -59.40 -8.51 -11.41
C TYR A 48 -58.42 -8.02 -12.48
N SER A 49 -58.89 -7.57 -13.65
CA SER A 49 -58.01 -7.01 -14.69
C SER A 49 -57.39 -5.67 -14.24
N GLU A 50 -58.19 -4.77 -13.65
CA GLU A 50 -57.72 -3.50 -13.10
C GLU A 50 -56.72 -3.73 -11.94
N SER A 51 -57.01 -4.66 -11.04
CA SER A 51 -56.08 -5.02 -9.95
C SER A 51 -54.79 -5.64 -10.45
N ALA A 52 -54.85 -6.41 -11.54
CA ALA A 52 -53.66 -6.99 -12.18
C ALA A 52 -52.77 -5.89 -12.78
N GLU A 53 -53.34 -4.85 -13.39
CA GLU A 53 -52.59 -3.71 -13.93
C GLU A 53 -51.87 -2.92 -12.81
N VAL A 54 -52.58 -2.62 -11.71
CA VAL A 54 -51.98 -1.98 -10.53
C VAL A 54 -50.88 -2.85 -9.93
N GLN A 55 -51.08 -4.17 -9.88
CA GLN A 55 -50.06 -5.09 -9.37
C GLN A 55 -48.80 -5.10 -10.25
N VAL A 56 -48.92 -4.93 -11.57
CA VAL A 56 -47.78 -4.77 -12.48
C VAL A 56 -47.01 -3.49 -12.16
N GLU A 57 -47.71 -2.38 -11.93
CA GLU A 57 -47.07 -1.11 -11.56
C GLU A 57 -46.37 -1.19 -10.19
N ILE A 58 -47.02 -1.77 -9.18
CA ILE A 58 -46.42 -2.01 -7.85
C ILE A 58 -45.16 -2.86 -7.99
N THR A 59 -45.22 -3.92 -8.79
CA THR A 59 -44.07 -4.81 -9.01
C THR A 59 -42.94 -4.05 -9.71
N ARG A 60 -43.25 -3.20 -10.69
CA ARG A 60 -42.26 -2.35 -11.37
C ARG A 60 -41.58 -1.39 -10.40
N LEU A 61 -42.36 -0.67 -9.60
CA LEU A 61 -41.86 0.28 -8.60
C LEU A 61 -41.03 -0.41 -7.51
N ALA A 62 -41.46 -1.60 -7.06
CA ALA A 62 -40.71 -2.39 -6.09
C ALA A 62 -39.36 -2.86 -6.63
N ASN A 63 -39.31 -3.27 -7.90
CA ASN A 63 -38.06 -3.65 -8.57
C ASN A 63 -37.14 -2.44 -8.76
N GLU A 64 -37.68 -1.29 -9.17
CA GLU A 64 -36.94 -0.05 -9.35
C GLU A 64 -36.33 0.42 -8.01
N ALA A 65 -37.14 0.48 -6.95
CA ALA A 65 -36.68 0.83 -5.60
C ALA A 65 -35.57 -0.11 -5.10
N SER A 66 -35.71 -1.42 -5.35
CA SER A 66 -34.69 -2.41 -4.98
C SER A 66 -33.39 -2.18 -5.76
N SER A 67 -33.47 -1.93 -7.08
CA SER A 67 -32.31 -1.62 -7.92
C SER A 67 -31.59 -0.36 -7.47
N THR A 68 -32.33 0.74 -7.23
CA THR A 68 -31.74 2.01 -6.78
C THR A 68 -31.11 1.86 -5.39
N PHE A 69 -31.71 1.07 -4.51
CA PHE A 69 -31.13 0.79 -3.18
C PHE A 69 -29.81 0.01 -3.29
N GLU A 70 -29.73 -0.98 -4.19
CA GLU A 70 -28.49 -1.69 -4.44
C GLU A 70 -27.41 -0.79 -5.03
N GLU A 71 -27.76 0.09 -5.97
CA GLU A 71 -26.83 1.07 -6.54
C GLU A 71 -26.31 2.04 -5.47
N PHE A 72 -27.20 2.56 -4.62
CA PHE A 72 -26.82 3.40 -3.49
C PHE A 72 -25.85 2.67 -2.56
N LYS A 73 -26.13 1.40 -2.23
CA LYS A 73 -25.25 0.60 -1.40
C LYS A 73 -23.86 0.44 -2.03
N ARG A 74 -23.78 0.07 -3.31
CA ARG A 74 -22.51 -0.04 -4.05
C ARG A 74 -21.75 1.29 -4.07
N ALA A 75 -22.46 2.40 -4.30
CA ALA A 75 -21.86 3.73 -4.31
C ALA A 75 -21.32 4.13 -2.92
N ASN A 76 -22.04 3.80 -1.85
CA ASN A 76 -21.61 4.03 -0.47
C ASN A 76 -20.38 3.19 -0.10
N ASP A 77 -20.34 1.92 -0.48
CA ASP A 77 -19.19 1.03 -0.26
C ASP A 77 -17.95 1.57 -1.01
N ASN A 78 -18.13 2.05 -2.24
CA ASN A 78 -17.07 2.70 -3.01
C ASN A 78 -16.58 3.99 -2.33
N LEU A 79 -17.49 4.81 -1.81
CA LEU A 79 -17.14 6.03 -1.09
C LEU A 79 -16.29 5.71 0.14
N GLU A 80 -16.67 4.72 0.94
CA GLU A 80 -15.91 4.29 2.12
C GLU A 80 -14.49 3.84 1.72
N SER A 81 -14.38 3.02 0.68
CA SER A 81 -13.09 2.57 0.14
C SER A 81 -12.21 3.75 -0.30
N LEU A 82 -12.77 4.73 -1.02
CA LEU A 82 -12.05 5.93 -1.45
C LEU A 82 -11.60 6.81 -0.29
N LEU A 83 -12.40 6.92 0.77
CA LEU A 83 -12.03 7.68 1.97
C LEU A 83 -10.83 7.04 2.69
N VAL A 84 -10.84 5.71 2.84
CA VAL A 84 -9.72 4.97 3.43
C VAL A 84 -8.46 5.14 2.58
N LEU A 85 -8.59 5.02 1.26
CA LEU A 85 -7.47 5.21 0.33
C LEU A 85 -6.90 6.63 0.42
N ASN A 86 -7.76 7.65 0.43
CA ASN A 86 -7.34 9.04 0.57
C ASN A 86 -6.61 9.29 1.89
N ALA A 87 -7.11 8.75 3.01
CA ALA A 87 -6.44 8.82 4.29
C ALA A 87 -5.06 8.12 4.28
N GLY A 88 -4.92 7.05 3.50
CA GLY A 88 -3.65 6.39 3.23
C GLY A 88 -2.68 7.30 2.47
N TYR A 89 -3.12 7.92 1.38
CA TYR A 89 -2.30 8.84 0.60
C TYR A 89 -1.87 10.07 1.40
N ARG A 90 -2.74 10.64 2.24
CA ARG A 90 -2.36 11.78 3.09
C ARG A 90 -1.25 11.42 4.08
N ARG A 91 -1.28 10.21 4.66
CA ARG A 91 -0.20 9.71 5.51
C ARG A 91 1.10 9.51 4.73
N GLN A 92 1.01 8.98 3.52
CA GLN A 92 2.17 8.79 2.66
C GLN A 92 2.82 10.12 2.25
N ILE A 93 2.02 11.13 1.89
CA ILE A 93 2.49 12.47 1.55
C ILE A 93 3.20 13.09 2.75
N ALA A 94 2.61 13.04 3.95
CA ALA A 94 3.24 13.58 5.16
C ALA A 94 4.61 12.92 5.45
N ALA A 95 4.71 11.60 5.30
CA ALA A 95 5.97 10.87 5.46
C ALA A 95 7.01 11.24 4.38
N GLN A 96 6.57 11.48 3.14
CA GLN A 96 7.45 11.92 2.05
C GLN A 96 7.95 13.35 2.27
N GLU A 97 7.10 14.26 2.76
CA GLU A 97 7.49 15.63 3.11
C GLU A 97 8.57 15.66 4.20
N GLU A 98 8.44 14.80 5.22
CA GLU A 98 9.46 14.63 6.27
C GLU A 98 10.77 14.07 5.72
N GLN A 99 10.68 13.09 4.81
CA GLN A 99 11.86 12.54 4.13
C GLN A 99 12.58 13.59 3.27
N ILE A 100 11.84 14.42 2.55
CA ILE A 100 12.42 15.52 1.75
C ILE A 100 13.16 16.49 2.67
N ALA A 101 12.56 16.92 3.78
CA ALA A 101 13.22 17.82 4.73
C ALA A 101 14.53 17.23 5.29
N THR A 102 14.52 15.92 5.62
CA THR A 102 15.72 15.21 6.11
C THR A 102 16.80 15.11 5.03
N LEU A 103 16.40 14.87 3.77
CA LEU A 103 17.32 14.82 2.64
C LEU A 103 17.93 16.20 2.36
N ASP A 104 17.14 17.27 2.42
CA ASP A 104 17.64 18.64 2.24
C ASP A 104 18.69 19.01 3.30
N GLU A 105 18.46 18.65 4.56
CA GLU A 105 19.45 18.81 5.63
C GLU A 105 20.72 18.00 5.36
N SER A 106 20.57 16.75 4.91
CA SER A 106 21.69 15.88 4.56
C SER A 106 22.50 16.44 3.38
N ILE A 107 21.84 17.02 2.38
CA ILE A 107 22.49 17.67 1.22
C ILE A 107 23.26 18.90 1.67
N ALA A 108 22.67 19.74 2.53
CA ALA A 108 23.35 20.92 3.07
C ALA A 108 24.61 20.54 3.88
N SER A 109 24.53 19.49 4.70
CA SER A 109 25.67 18.93 5.43
C SER A 109 26.76 18.39 4.49
N VAL A 110 26.36 17.71 3.41
CA VAL A 110 27.30 17.23 2.38
C VAL A 110 28.01 18.38 1.67
N GLU A 111 27.36 19.52 1.43
CA GLU A 111 28.00 20.70 0.81
C GLU A 111 29.17 21.24 1.67
N GLU A 112 28.98 21.30 2.99
CA GLU A 112 30.03 21.68 3.95
C GLU A 112 31.19 20.67 3.91
N VAL A 113 30.89 19.37 4.02
CA VAL A 113 31.87 18.29 4.01
C VAL A 113 32.65 18.22 2.69
N THR A 114 31.98 18.46 1.55
CA THR A 114 32.60 18.43 0.22
C THR A 114 33.66 19.54 0.07
N ARG A 115 33.52 20.67 0.77
CA ARG A 115 34.51 21.75 0.76
C ARG A 115 35.71 21.47 1.67
N GLU A 116 35.48 20.80 2.79
CA GLU A 116 36.53 20.58 3.81
C GLU A 116 37.41 19.37 3.53
N ILE A 117 36.86 18.30 2.94
CA ILE A 117 37.61 17.05 2.70
C ILE A 117 38.83 17.25 1.78
N PRO A 118 38.75 17.95 0.63
CA PRO A 118 39.92 18.20 -0.22
C PRO A 118 41.04 18.93 0.52
N LEU A 119 40.71 19.94 1.31
CA LEU A 119 41.68 20.68 2.13
C LEU A 119 42.34 19.77 3.18
N LEU A 120 41.58 18.87 3.79
CA LEU A 120 42.13 17.89 4.73
C LEU A 120 43.08 16.91 4.04
N MET A 121 42.71 16.39 2.87
CA MET A 121 43.56 15.48 2.09
C MET A 121 44.89 16.13 1.71
N GLU A 122 44.86 17.40 1.31
CA GLU A 122 46.08 18.16 1.01
C GLU A 122 46.97 18.34 2.24
N LYS A 123 46.38 18.68 3.40
CA LYS A 123 47.11 18.76 4.68
C LYS A 123 47.73 17.41 5.08
N MET A 124 47.03 16.31 4.85
CA MET A 124 47.54 14.97 5.12
C MET A 124 48.74 14.63 4.22
N LEU A 125 48.66 14.91 2.90
CA LEU A 125 49.80 14.68 2.01
C LEU A 125 50.99 15.58 2.35
N ALA A 126 50.78 16.85 2.70
CA ALA A 126 51.85 17.74 3.14
C ALA A 126 52.52 17.25 4.43
N ALA A 127 51.74 16.74 5.39
CA ALA A 127 52.29 16.13 6.60
C ALA A 127 53.11 14.87 6.30
N LEU A 128 52.65 14.05 5.34
CA LEU A 128 53.37 12.86 4.89
C LEU A 128 54.70 13.23 4.19
N GLU A 129 54.69 14.26 3.35
CA GLU A 129 55.90 14.80 2.71
C GLU A 129 56.91 15.29 3.75
N GLN A 130 56.43 16.05 4.74
CA GLN A 130 57.27 16.51 5.84
C GLN A 130 57.85 15.33 6.63
N PHE A 131 57.04 14.29 6.89
CA PHE A 131 57.50 13.07 7.54
C PHE A 131 58.62 12.38 6.73
N ILE A 132 58.43 12.19 5.43
CA ILE A 132 59.43 11.60 4.53
C ILE A 132 60.73 12.42 4.55
N SER A 133 60.64 13.75 4.55
CA SER A 133 61.82 14.64 4.55
C SER A 133 62.63 14.63 5.85
N LEU A 134 61.97 14.35 6.98
CA LEU A 134 62.60 14.28 8.30
C LEU A 134 63.10 12.88 8.65
N ASP A 135 62.64 11.88 7.91
CA ASP A 135 62.99 10.48 8.10
C ASP A 135 64.32 10.13 7.42
N TYR A 136 64.84 8.94 7.70
CA TYR A 136 66.07 8.47 7.07
C TYR A 136 65.91 8.36 5.54
N PRO A 137 66.93 8.74 4.74
CA PRO A 137 66.87 8.63 3.29
C PRO A 137 66.91 7.17 2.84
N PHE A 138 65.74 6.63 2.52
CA PHE A 138 65.59 5.34 1.85
C PHE A 138 64.51 5.42 0.78
N ARG A 139 64.76 4.77 -0.37
CA ARG A 139 63.82 4.68 -1.51
C ARG A 139 63.13 6.01 -1.84
N MET A 140 63.88 7.11 -1.79
CA MET A 140 63.31 8.46 -1.87
C MET A 140 62.59 8.69 -3.21
N ASP A 141 63.17 8.22 -4.31
CA ASP A 141 62.54 8.33 -5.63
C ASP A 141 61.18 7.64 -5.70
N GLU A 142 61.08 6.43 -5.12
CA GLU A 142 59.82 5.67 -5.12
C GLU A 142 58.78 6.31 -4.19
N ARG A 143 59.20 6.75 -3.00
CA ARG A 143 58.31 7.43 -2.04
C ARG A 143 57.78 8.75 -2.60
N MET A 144 58.65 9.56 -3.20
CA MET A 144 58.26 10.83 -3.83
C MET A 144 57.38 10.62 -5.07
N ALA A 145 57.67 9.62 -5.91
CA ALA A 145 56.84 9.30 -7.06
C ALA A 145 55.41 8.91 -6.65
N ARG A 146 55.27 8.11 -5.58
CA ARG A 146 53.95 7.74 -5.05
C ARG A 146 53.22 8.93 -4.41
N LEU A 147 53.94 9.81 -3.70
CA LEU A 147 53.37 11.04 -3.15
C LEU A 147 52.83 11.94 -4.26
N GLN A 148 53.60 12.12 -5.34
CA GLN A 148 53.18 12.90 -6.50
C GLN A 148 51.96 12.29 -7.18
N PHE A 149 51.95 10.97 -7.37
CA PHE A 149 50.79 10.25 -7.93
C PHE A 149 49.51 10.45 -7.09
N ALA A 150 49.62 10.48 -5.76
CA ALA A 150 48.50 10.77 -4.88
C ALA A 150 48.03 12.23 -4.96
N ARG A 151 48.93 13.20 -5.13
CA ARG A 151 48.59 14.61 -5.37
C ARG A 151 47.84 14.76 -6.70
N ASP A 152 48.38 14.20 -7.78
CA ASP A 152 47.78 14.25 -9.11
C ASP A 152 46.37 13.59 -9.13
N ALA A 153 46.17 12.54 -8.35
CA ALA A 153 44.87 11.88 -8.19
C ALA A 153 43.84 12.75 -7.44
N ILE A 154 44.26 13.58 -6.48
CA ILE A 154 43.38 14.53 -5.79
C ILE A 154 42.96 15.66 -6.73
N ASP A 155 43.87 16.14 -7.57
CA ASP A 155 43.61 17.22 -8.53
C ASP A 155 42.77 16.76 -9.73
N ASN A 156 42.66 15.46 -9.96
CA ASN A 156 41.84 14.90 -11.03
C ASN A 156 40.33 15.11 -10.75
N PRO A 157 39.59 15.84 -11.61
CA PRO A 157 38.16 16.10 -11.42
C PRO A 157 37.27 14.87 -11.68
N ASP A 158 37.74 13.87 -12.41
CA ASP A 158 36.96 12.70 -12.82
C ASP A 158 36.85 11.63 -11.70
N VAL A 159 37.60 11.80 -10.61
CA VAL A 159 37.66 10.84 -9.49
C VAL A 159 36.77 11.32 -8.33
N SER A 160 35.98 10.40 -7.77
CA SER A 160 35.12 10.73 -6.62
C SER A 160 35.93 11.08 -5.37
N ILE A 161 35.38 11.93 -4.50
CA ILE A 161 36.03 12.35 -3.25
C ILE A 161 36.37 11.13 -2.37
N ALA A 162 35.49 10.12 -2.33
CA ALA A 162 35.72 8.89 -1.58
C ALA A 162 36.93 8.12 -2.10
N GLU A 163 37.12 8.07 -3.42
CA GLU A 163 38.25 7.38 -4.04
C GLU A 163 39.57 8.13 -3.81
N LYS A 164 39.54 9.46 -3.87
CA LYS A 164 40.66 10.32 -3.48
C LYS A 164 41.10 10.07 -2.04
N PHE A 165 40.13 10.03 -1.11
CA PHE A 165 40.39 9.77 0.30
C PHE A 165 40.97 8.36 0.54
N ARG A 166 40.42 7.35 -0.15
CA ARG A 166 40.94 5.98 -0.11
C ARG A 166 42.41 5.95 -0.53
N GLN A 167 42.78 6.67 -1.57
CA GLN A 167 44.14 6.71 -2.08
C GLN A 167 45.12 7.34 -1.09
N VAL A 168 44.73 8.43 -0.42
CA VAL A 168 45.51 9.02 0.68
C VAL A 168 45.71 8.01 1.82
N LEU A 169 44.67 7.28 2.23
CA LEU A 169 44.80 6.26 3.28
C LEU A 169 45.73 5.11 2.87
N VAL A 170 45.67 4.66 1.63
CA VAL A 170 46.57 3.63 1.11
C VAL A 170 48.03 4.09 1.18
N MET A 171 48.29 5.37 0.87
CA MET A 171 49.63 5.95 1.03
C MET A 171 50.12 5.89 2.48
N TYR A 172 49.29 6.30 3.43
CA TYR A 172 49.62 6.21 4.85
C TYR A 172 49.85 4.78 5.33
N GLN A 173 49.02 3.83 4.89
CA GLN A 173 49.19 2.42 5.23
C GLN A 173 50.51 1.86 4.69
N THR A 174 50.86 2.24 3.46
CA THR A 174 52.12 1.81 2.83
C THR A 174 53.32 2.41 3.54
N GLU A 175 53.26 3.69 3.92
CA GLU A 175 54.33 4.34 4.67
C GLU A 175 54.49 3.72 6.07
N ALA A 176 53.39 3.47 6.76
CA ALA A 176 53.40 2.78 8.05
C ALA A 176 53.89 1.32 7.95
N ALA A 177 53.75 0.68 6.78
CA ALA A 177 54.24 -0.68 6.56
C ALA A 177 55.78 -0.74 6.57
N PHE A 178 56.47 0.29 6.07
CA PHE A 178 57.94 0.35 6.11
C PHE A 178 58.51 0.33 7.54
N GLY A 179 57.77 0.86 8.52
CA GLY A 179 58.14 0.75 9.93
C GLY A 179 57.84 -0.61 10.58
N ARG A 180 57.09 -1.48 9.90
CA ARG A 180 56.63 -2.79 10.41
C ARG A 180 57.33 -3.97 9.75
N THR A 181 57.80 -3.82 8.51
CA THR A 181 58.49 -4.87 7.76
C THR A 181 59.99 -4.59 7.69
N ASN A 182 60.81 -5.64 7.71
CA ASN A 182 62.24 -5.52 7.46
C ASN A 182 62.51 -5.86 5.99
N GLU A 183 62.98 -4.89 5.23
CA GLU A 183 63.27 -5.01 3.81
C GLU A 183 64.69 -4.50 3.52
N THR A 184 65.40 -5.16 2.61
CA THR A 184 66.71 -4.73 2.14
C THR A 184 66.59 -4.13 0.76
N TYR A 185 67.24 -2.99 0.51
CA TYR A 185 67.26 -2.35 -0.79
C TYR A 185 68.70 -1.99 -1.19
N PRO A 186 69.08 -2.13 -2.47
CA PRO A 186 70.38 -1.68 -2.96
C PRO A 186 70.36 -0.16 -3.12
N ASP A 187 71.40 0.51 -2.62
CA ASP A 187 71.60 1.94 -2.79
C ASP A 187 73.06 2.24 -3.11
N THR A 188 73.32 3.33 -3.84
CA THR A 188 74.67 3.79 -4.14
C THR A 188 74.95 5.02 -3.29
N ILE A 189 75.82 4.86 -2.29
CA ILE A 189 76.30 6.00 -1.51
C ILE A 189 77.44 6.65 -2.30
N GLU A 190 77.25 7.89 -2.76
CA GLU A 190 78.36 8.70 -3.25
C GLU A 190 79.23 9.09 -2.06
N ILE A 191 80.39 8.44 -1.93
CA ILE A 191 81.40 8.79 -0.95
C ILE A 191 82.28 9.88 -1.58
N GLY A 192 82.11 11.11 -1.12
CA GLY A 192 83.03 12.22 -1.41
C GLY A 192 84.37 12.07 -0.73
#